data_AF-S9SRL7-F1
#
_entry.id   AF-S9SRL7-F1
#
_cell.length_a   1.000
_cell.length_b   1.000
_cell.length_c   1.000
_cell.angle_alpha   90.00
_cell.angle_beta   90.00
_cell.angle_gamma   90.00
#
_symmetry.space_group_name_H-M   'P 1'
#
loop_
_entity.id
_entity.type
_entity.pdbx_description
1 polymer ?
#
loop_
_entity_poly.entity_id
_entity_poly.type
_entity_poly.pdbx_seq_one_letter_code
_entity_poly.pdbx_strand_id
1 'polypeptide(L)'
;MNTKPTKTRKTWFAVMLTFTLTLSLFVNLFSTPRIRAAEDAEGNEMGSIAMARSDLSTTNMVFLYSGHFGDGQHYIPYEPTELERLDTVMQFVIAIDIKTNKIDNYIERNLIDDVNETVQTIVDTNREYEMFLPLPSHDVSSKLDVDKLFDEYVNYIKELKRKLGSNWESVTGFYYPNEAIYFYGNQNYSYSQIKNQSQVQLLEKLSEYIKNSDNVDGATSFVWAPYYGFGPNRDKIVETIAYIVDETTIFDDVYIQPHYYFDNDYKINLQPLYDSVKEGRIYGDGGRLVAKNHLDKTKIGIQMEIDYKYFTDTGHKERYDQTVDKFKDLLGEKGRFSFYMGSKGLINKYSNPYFRETLDKVNEFYTN
;
A
#
# COMPACT_ATOMS: atom_id res chain seq x y z
N MET A 1 -10.77 18.05 70.77
CA MET A 1 -10.75 16.63 70.33
C MET A 1 -9.45 16.45 69.53
N ASN A 2 -8.34 16.11 70.19
CA ASN A 2 -7.80 14.75 70.42
C ASN A 2 -7.52 14.00 69.10
N THR A 3 -6.29 14.07 68.59
CA THR A 3 -5.13 13.13 68.80
C THR A 3 -5.16 11.88 67.91
N LYS A 4 -4.17 11.80 66.99
CA LYS A 4 -3.62 10.54 66.41
C LYS A 4 -3.06 9.63 67.56
N PRO A 5 -2.52 8.38 67.37
CA PRO A 5 -2.14 7.63 66.15
C PRO A 5 -2.31 6.07 66.23
N THR A 6 -1.67 5.34 65.30
CA THR A 6 -1.01 4.00 65.44
C THR A 6 -1.89 2.73 65.45
N LYS A 7 -1.50 1.52 64.96
CA LYS A 7 -0.17 0.90 64.73
C LYS A 7 -0.32 -0.47 64.01
N THR A 8 0.58 -0.77 63.05
CA THR A 8 1.43 -2.01 62.90
C THR A 8 0.78 -3.42 62.83
N ARG A 9 1.36 -4.52 62.31
CA ARG A 9 2.70 -4.98 61.83
C ARG A 9 2.52 -6.44 61.33
N LYS A 10 3.22 -6.92 60.29
CA LYS A 10 4.34 -7.92 60.27
C LYS A 10 4.18 -8.66 58.91
N THR A 11 5.10 -8.80 57.97
CA THR A 11 6.56 -9.07 57.93
C THR A 11 6.98 -10.40 58.53
N TRP A 12 7.34 -11.37 57.68
CA TRP A 12 8.32 -12.47 57.83
C TRP A 12 8.80 -12.83 56.40
N PHE A 13 10.01 -12.46 55.95
CA PHE A 13 11.30 -13.19 56.02
C PHE A 13 11.21 -14.64 55.48
N ALA A 14 11.67 -15.00 54.27
CA ALA A 14 13.03 -15.04 53.69
C ALA A 14 13.86 -16.30 54.06
N VAL A 15 14.65 -16.77 53.07
CA VAL A 15 15.98 -17.43 53.14
C VAL A 15 16.08 -18.90 52.66
N MET A 16 16.88 -19.09 51.58
CA MET A 16 17.98 -20.07 51.33
C MET A 16 18.01 -20.44 49.83
N LEU A 17 18.95 -20.02 48.97
CA LEU A 17 20.43 -20.11 48.93
C LEU A 17 20.99 -21.54 48.74
N THR A 18 21.53 -21.76 47.54
CA THR A 18 22.67 -22.61 47.12
C THR A 18 22.69 -24.12 47.37
N PHE A 19 22.81 -24.89 46.28
CA PHE A 19 23.74 -26.03 46.22
C PHE A 19 24.43 -26.11 44.85
N THR A 20 25.74 -26.29 44.92
CA THR A 20 26.74 -26.35 43.86
C THR A 20 27.05 -27.79 43.43
N LEU A 21 27.33 -27.95 42.13
CA LEU A 21 28.28 -28.84 41.43
C LEU A 21 28.51 -30.33 41.83
N THR A 22 28.74 -31.08 40.73
CA THR A 22 29.61 -32.27 40.53
C THR A 22 29.12 -33.66 40.92
N LEU A 23 28.81 -34.47 39.90
CA LEU A 23 29.44 -35.78 39.73
C LEU A 23 29.56 -36.12 38.23
N SER A 24 30.80 -36.22 37.75
CA SER A 24 31.17 -36.81 36.45
C SER A 24 31.44 -38.31 36.61
N LEU A 25 31.26 -39.04 35.49
CA LEU A 25 32.05 -40.18 34.97
C LEU A 25 31.31 -41.49 34.70
N PHE A 26 31.72 -42.07 33.56
CA PHE A 26 31.42 -43.37 32.93
C PHE A 26 30.14 -43.37 32.07
N VAL A 27 30.16 -43.59 30.75
CA VAL A 27 31.08 -44.37 29.89
C VAL A 27 31.05 -43.83 28.45
N ASN A 28 32.23 -43.62 27.86
CA ASN A 28 32.45 -43.60 26.41
C ASN A 28 32.30 -45.03 25.88
N LEU A 29 31.32 -45.31 25.02
CA LEU A 29 31.40 -46.44 24.08
C LEU A 29 30.43 -46.21 22.92
N PHE A 30 31.01 -46.31 21.71
CA PHE A 30 30.39 -46.41 20.39
C PHE A 30 30.12 -45.12 19.58
N SER A 31 31.10 -44.87 18.70
CA SER A 31 30.97 -44.56 17.26
C SER A 31 30.17 -43.32 16.82
N THR A 32 30.90 -42.40 16.20
CA THR A 32 30.47 -41.39 15.23
C THR A 32 29.29 -41.83 14.36
N PRO A 33 28.23 -41.01 14.30
CA PRO A 33 28.00 -40.22 13.09
C PRO A 33 27.62 -38.77 13.45
N ARG A 34 28.60 -37.95 13.81
CA ARG A 34 28.43 -36.49 13.81
C ARG A 34 29.13 -35.97 12.57
N ILE A 35 28.35 -35.66 11.54
CA ILE A 35 28.57 -34.60 10.53
C ILE A 35 27.32 -34.48 9.63
N ARG A 36 26.57 -35.57 9.36
CA ARG A 36 25.31 -35.47 8.58
C ARG A 36 24.15 -34.77 9.28
N ALA A 37 23.97 -34.93 10.59
CA ALA A 37 22.84 -34.33 11.29
C ALA A 37 22.93 -32.79 11.44
N ALA A 38 24.10 -32.17 11.24
CA ALA A 38 24.26 -30.72 11.27
C ALA A 38 24.06 -30.11 9.88
N GLU A 39 24.57 -30.75 8.82
CA GLU A 39 24.30 -30.34 7.42
C GLU A 39 22.84 -30.61 7.02
N ASP A 40 22.23 -31.70 7.48
CA ASP A 40 20.81 -32.00 7.24
C ASP A 40 19.88 -31.11 8.08
N ALA A 41 20.37 -30.52 9.18
CA ALA A 41 19.62 -29.57 10.00
C ALA A 41 19.73 -28.14 9.46
N GLU A 42 20.91 -27.69 9.03
CA GLU A 42 21.08 -26.40 8.31
C GLU A 42 20.42 -26.44 6.93
N GLY A 43 20.47 -27.58 6.23
CA GLY A 43 19.78 -27.79 4.96
C GLY A 43 18.26 -27.85 5.10
N ASN A 44 17.74 -28.41 6.20
CA ASN A 44 16.31 -28.37 6.51
C ASN A 44 15.87 -27.02 7.09
N GLU A 45 16.70 -26.29 7.84
CA GLU A 45 16.39 -24.93 8.28
C GLU A 45 16.40 -23.97 7.08
N MET A 46 17.44 -23.97 6.24
CA MET A 46 17.45 -23.18 5.00
C MET A 46 16.37 -23.64 4.02
N GLY A 47 16.09 -24.94 3.92
CA GLY A 47 14.97 -25.48 3.14
C GLY A 47 13.61 -25.10 3.70
N SER A 48 13.45 -25.01 5.03
CA SER A 48 12.22 -24.57 5.69
C SER A 48 12.05 -23.05 5.67
N ILE A 49 13.14 -22.28 5.68
CA ILE A 49 13.13 -20.82 5.53
C ILE A 49 12.90 -20.45 4.06
N ALA A 50 13.45 -21.21 3.12
CA ALA A 50 13.19 -21.05 1.68
C ALA A 50 11.78 -21.52 1.31
N MET A 51 11.26 -22.60 1.91
CA MET A 51 9.87 -23.03 1.72
C MET A 51 8.85 -22.16 2.46
N ALA A 52 9.22 -21.56 3.60
CA ALA A 52 8.39 -20.53 4.25
C ALA A 52 8.35 -19.22 3.45
N ARG A 53 9.39 -18.93 2.65
CA ARG A 53 9.41 -17.83 1.69
C ARG A 53 8.67 -18.12 0.38
N SER A 54 8.41 -19.39 0.03
CA SER A 54 7.84 -19.75 -1.28
C SER A 54 6.31 -19.78 -1.35
N ASP A 55 5.61 -19.66 -0.21
CA ASP A 55 4.13 -19.67 -0.17
C ASP A 55 3.51 -18.30 0.20
N LEU A 56 4.35 -17.26 0.36
CA LEU A 56 3.88 -15.89 0.58
C LEU A 56 3.49 -15.25 -0.76
N SER A 57 2.26 -14.76 -0.81
CA SER A 57 1.61 -14.13 -1.97
C SER A 57 2.58 -13.28 -2.81
N THR A 58 2.79 -13.68 -4.06
CA THR A 58 3.49 -12.90 -5.11
C THR A 58 2.77 -11.60 -5.49
N THR A 59 1.85 -11.11 -4.66
CA THR A 59 0.90 -10.04 -5.00
C THR A 59 0.59 -9.10 -3.82
N ASN A 60 1.27 -9.26 -2.68
CA ASN A 60 1.08 -8.35 -1.55
C ASN A 60 1.72 -7.00 -1.87
N MET A 61 0.96 -5.93 -1.65
CA MET A 61 1.28 -4.61 -2.16
C MET A 61 1.23 -3.54 -1.08
N VAL A 62 2.18 -2.62 -1.10
CA VAL A 62 2.27 -1.52 -0.14
C VAL A 62 2.56 -0.20 -0.83
N PHE A 63 2.00 0.89 -0.30
CA PHE A 63 2.23 2.24 -0.82
C PHE A 63 3.32 2.93 0.00
N LEU A 64 4.35 3.43 -0.69
CA LEU A 64 5.47 4.17 -0.12
C LEU A 64 5.45 5.61 -0.65
N TYR A 65 5.25 6.58 0.24
CA TYR A 65 5.24 7.99 -0.13
C TYR A 65 6.65 8.52 -0.42
N SER A 66 6.79 9.18 -1.57
CA SER A 66 8.01 9.83 -2.06
C SER A 66 7.70 11.24 -2.57
N GLY A 67 8.75 12.04 -2.70
CA GLY A 67 8.67 13.40 -3.22
C GLY A 67 8.37 14.47 -2.18
N HIS A 68 7.82 15.59 -2.66
CA HIS A 68 7.45 16.72 -1.84
C HIS A 68 6.10 16.51 -1.13
N PHE A 69 5.91 17.17 0.02
CA PHE A 69 4.62 17.32 0.70
C PHE A 69 4.36 18.81 0.99
N GLY A 70 3.48 19.44 0.24
CA GLY A 70 3.28 20.89 0.32
C GLY A 70 4.53 21.69 -0.02
N ASP A 71 4.48 22.99 0.26
CA ASP A 71 5.59 23.88 -0.07
C ASP A 71 6.77 23.71 0.88
N GLY A 72 7.91 23.29 0.32
CA GLY A 72 9.21 23.26 1.01
C GLY A 72 9.39 22.10 2.00
N GLN A 73 8.56 21.06 1.96
CA GLN A 73 8.75 19.84 2.76
C GLN A 73 8.88 18.63 1.85
N HIS A 74 9.64 17.65 2.31
CA HIS A 74 9.94 16.39 1.63
C HIS A 74 9.62 15.23 2.54
N TYR A 75 9.18 14.11 1.98
CA TYR A 75 9.11 12.86 2.72
C TYR A 75 10.51 12.42 3.17
N ILE A 76 10.59 11.86 4.38
CA ILE A 76 11.84 11.25 4.85
C ILE A 76 12.08 9.98 4.02
N PRO A 77 13.27 9.81 3.39
CA PRO A 77 13.60 8.59 2.64
C PRO A 77 13.56 7.33 3.49
N TYR A 78 13.23 6.21 2.84
CA TYR A 78 13.23 4.89 3.45
C TYR A 78 14.66 4.34 3.55
N GLU A 79 14.86 3.40 4.47
CA GLU A 79 16.10 2.64 4.59
C GLU A 79 15.86 1.17 4.24
N PRO A 80 16.85 0.45 3.67
CA PRO A 80 16.67 -0.97 3.35
C PRO A 80 16.21 -1.82 4.54
N THR A 81 16.76 -1.56 5.73
CA THR A 81 16.38 -2.28 6.97
C THR A 81 14.92 -2.06 7.39
N GLU A 82 14.25 -1.02 6.89
CA GLU A 82 12.82 -0.80 7.10
C GLU A 82 12.02 -1.66 6.12
N LEU A 83 12.41 -1.69 4.85
CA LEU A 83 11.75 -2.49 3.82
C LEU A 83 11.94 -4.00 4.03
N GLU A 84 13.05 -4.44 4.64
CA GLU A 84 13.27 -5.82 5.08
C GLU A 84 12.24 -6.32 6.10
N ARG A 85 11.54 -5.41 6.81
CA ARG A 85 10.47 -5.77 7.76
C ARG A 85 9.17 -6.21 7.05
N LEU A 86 9.03 -5.87 5.78
CA LEU A 86 7.90 -6.25 4.93
C LEU A 86 8.23 -7.51 4.12
N ASP A 87 8.71 -8.57 4.78
CA ASP A 87 9.17 -9.79 4.12
C ASP A 87 8.05 -10.61 3.46
N THR A 88 6.79 -10.26 3.74
CA THR A 88 5.61 -10.79 3.05
C THR A 88 5.15 -9.95 1.85
N VAL A 89 5.80 -8.81 1.57
CA VAL A 89 5.44 -7.88 0.49
C VAL A 89 6.41 -8.05 -0.68
N MET A 90 5.87 -8.11 -1.90
CA MET A 90 6.67 -8.19 -3.14
C MET A 90 6.51 -6.95 -4.02
N GLN A 91 5.39 -6.24 -3.89
CA GLN A 91 5.03 -5.12 -4.76
C GLN A 91 4.98 -3.80 -3.99
N PHE A 92 5.65 -2.78 -4.51
CA PHE A 92 5.69 -1.44 -3.94
C PHE A 92 5.08 -0.43 -4.91
N VAL A 93 4.04 0.26 -4.48
CA VAL A 93 3.52 1.43 -5.20
C VAL A 93 4.19 2.67 -4.63
N ILE A 94 4.98 3.36 -5.44
CA ILE A 94 5.54 4.64 -5.04
C ILE A 94 4.42 5.68 -5.21
N ALA A 95 3.98 6.25 -4.08
CA ALA A 95 2.92 7.25 -4.00
C ALA A 95 3.50 8.66 -3.83
N ILE A 96 2.74 9.67 -4.23
CA ILE A 96 3.15 11.08 -4.19
C ILE A 96 2.05 11.93 -3.56
N ASP A 97 2.41 13.09 -3.02
CA ASP A 97 1.39 14.08 -2.65
C ASP A 97 0.78 14.72 -3.90
N ILE A 98 -0.51 14.49 -4.10
CA ILE A 98 -1.27 14.92 -5.30
C ILE A 98 -1.41 16.44 -5.42
N LYS A 99 -1.21 17.19 -4.33
CA LYS A 99 -1.34 18.65 -4.34
C LYS A 99 -0.07 19.33 -4.82
N THR A 100 1.07 18.70 -4.59
CA THR A 100 2.39 19.32 -4.77
C THR A 100 3.11 18.80 -5.99
N ASN A 101 3.01 17.49 -6.26
CA ASN A 101 3.76 16.80 -7.29
C ASN A 101 2.92 16.67 -8.56
N LYS A 102 2.84 17.76 -9.31
CA LYS A 102 1.98 17.88 -10.48
C LYS A 102 2.77 17.78 -11.78
N ILE A 103 2.08 17.40 -12.85
CA ILE A 103 2.64 17.27 -14.20
C ILE A 103 3.17 18.59 -14.76
N ASP A 104 2.65 19.73 -14.32
CA ASP A 104 3.08 21.06 -14.75
C ASP A 104 4.30 21.57 -13.99
N ASN A 105 4.71 20.91 -12.89
CA ASN A 105 5.80 21.35 -12.03
C ASN A 105 6.78 20.25 -11.60
N TYR A 106 6.65 19.01 -12.11
CA TYR A 106 7.43 17.87 -11.61
C TYR A 106 8.95 18.08 -11.73
N ILE A 107 9.40 18.84 -12.74
CA ILE A 107 10.82 19.20 -12.91
C ILE A 107 11.27 20.13 -11.79
N GLU A 108 10.51 21.20 -11.51
CA GLU A 108 10.82 22.16 -10.45
C GLU A 108 10.78 21.52 -9.06
N ARG A 109 9.97 20.48 -8.92
CA ARG A 109 9.84 19.67 -7.70
C ARG A 109 10.81 18.49 -7.65
N ASN A 110 11.73 18.35 -8.61
CA ASN A 110 12.69 17.24 -8.68
C ASN A 110 12.05 15.85 -8.53
N LEU A 111 10.80 15.68 -8.94
CA LEU A 111 10.02 14.47 -8.64
C LEU A 111 10.70 13.20 -9.20
N ILE A 112 11.32 13.29 -10.37
CA ILE A 112 12.04 12.17 -10.99
C ILE A 112 13.21 11.71 -10.10
N ASP A 113 13.92 12.64 -9.45
CA ASP A 113 15.04 12.31 -8.59
C ASP A 113 14.57 11.66 -7.28
N ASP A 114 13.50 12.19 -6.68
CA ASP A 114 12.90 11.63 -5.46
C ASP A 114 12.36 10.20 -5.68
N VAL A 115 11.65 9.99 -6.81
CA VAL A 115 11.19 8.66 -7.21
C VAL A 115 12.37 7.73 -7.44
N ASN A 116 13.41 8.17 -8.14
CA ASN A 116 14.61 7.37 -8.40
C ASN A 116 15.35 6.96 -7.11
N GLU A 117 15.43 7.84 -6.11
CA GLU A 117 16.00 7.49 -4.79
C GLU A 117 15.19 6.39 -4.09
N THR A 118 13.85 6.47 -4.18
CA THR A 118 12.96 5.45 -3.61
C THR A 118 13.11 4.11 -4.33
N VAL A 119 13.16 4.13 -5.66
CA VAL A 119 13.43 2.95 -6.50
C VAL A 119 14.76 2.31 -6.12
N GLN A 120 15.83 3.11 -6.02
CA GLN A 120 17.14 2.61 -5.64
C GLN A 120 17.12 1.90 -4.28
N THR A 121 16.40 2.48 -3.30
CA THR A 121 16.25 1.87 -1.96
C THR A 121 15.53 0.52 -2.04
N ILE A 122 14.46 0.41 -2.82
CA ILE A 122 13.71 -0.85 -3.01
C ILE A 122 14.62 -1.90 -3.65
N VAL A 123 15.31 -1.56 -4.74
CA VAL A 123 16.21 -2.47 -5.48
C VAL A 123 17.41 -2.90 -4.63
N ASP A 124 17.99 -2.00 -3.84
CA ASP A 124 19.11 -2.31 -2.93
C ASP A 124 18.68 -3.21 -1.77
N THR A 125 17.40 -3.17 -1.40
CA THR A 125 16.83 -4.08 -0.40
C THR A 125 16.66 -5.48 -0.99
N ASN A 126 15.97 -5.59 -2.13
CA ASN A 126 15.80 -6.86 -2.83
C ASN A 126 15.51 -6.60 -4.32
N ARG A 127 16.32 -7.18 -5.21
CA ARG A 127 16.16 -7.04 -6.67
C ARG A 127 14.94 -7.77 -7.22
N GLU A 128 14.37 -8.70 -6.47
CA GLU A 128 13.13 -9.40 -6.84
C GLU A 128 11.89 -8.55 -6.57
N TYR A 129 12.02 -7.45 -5.81
CA TYR A 129 10.90 -6.55 -5.58
C TYR A 129 10.43 -5.86 -6.86
N GLU A 130 9.12 -5.82 -7.01
CA GLU A 130 8.41 -5.21 -8.11
C GLU A 130 7.87 -3.85 -7.69
N MET A 131 7.77 -2.91 -8.63
CA MET A 131 7.25 -1.59 -8.30
C MET A 131 6.38 -0.94 -9.36
N PHE A 132 5.44 -0.13 -8.89
CA PHE A 132 4.65 0.79 -9.70
C PHE A 132 5.14 2.21 -9.44
N LEU A 133 5.51 2.90 -10.52
CA LEU A 133 5.99 4.28 -10.43
C LEU A 133 4.82 5.26 -10.49
N PRO A 134 4.84 6.37 -9.74
CA PRO A 134 3.77 7.34 -9.78
C PRO A 134 3.81 8.08 -11.12
N LEU A 135 2.65 8.26 -11.73
CA LEU A 135 2.46 9.40 -12.61
C LEU A 135 2.35 10.68 -11.76
N PRO A 136 2.75 11.87 -12.24
CA PRO A 136 2.44 13.12 -11.56
C PRO A 136 0.93 13.35 -11.55
N SER A 137 0.41 14.06 -10.54
CA SER A 137 -0.99 14.46 -10.57
C SER A 137 -1.21 15.56 -11.60
N HIS A 138 -2.46 15.80 -11.99
CA HIS A 138 -2.81 16.98 -12.78
C HIS A 138 -3.93 17.78 -12.11
N ASP A 139 -4.09 19.03 -12.53
CA ASP A 139 -5.21 19.86 -12.09
C ASP A 139 -6.53 19.31 -12.61
N VAL A 140 -7.48 19.16 -11.70
CA VAL A 140 -8.81 18.58 -11.94
C VAL A 140 -9.90 19.64 -11.86
N SER A 141 -9.54 20.91 -11.65
CA SER A 141 -10.49 22.01 -11.51
C SER A 141 -11.11 22.47 -12.84
N SER A 142 -10.48 22.13 -13.96
CA SER A 142 -10.87 22.59 -15.29
C SER A 142 -10.85 21.46 -16.32
N LYS A 143 -11.49 21.69 -17.47
CA LYS A 143 -11.46 20.74 -18.58
C LYS A 143 -10.02 20.59 -19.07
N LEU A 144 -9.57 19.35 -19.20
CA LEU A 144 -8.21 19.04 -19.63
C LEU A 144 -8.04 19.25 -21.14
N ASP A 145 -6.88 19.76 -21.53
CA ASP A 145 -6.34 19.59 -22.88
C ASP A 145 -5.70 18.20 -22.95
N VAL A 146 -6.47 17.22 -23.41
CA VAL A 146 -6.13 15.80 -23.36
C VAL A 146 -4.86 15.48 -24.12
N ASP A 147 -4.65 16.07 -25.30
CA ASP A 147 -3.50 15.76 -26.15
C ASP A 147 -2.22 16.35 -25.56
N LYS A 148 -2.27 17.62 -25.15
CA LYS A 148 -1.13 18.28 -24.52
C LYS A 148 -0.70 17.54 -23.25
N LEU A 149 -1.66 17.23 -22.39
CA LEU A 149 -1.37 16.58 -21.11
C LEU A 149 -0.87 15.13 -21.31
N PHE A 150 -1.40 14.42 -22.29
CA PHE A 150 -0.87 13.10 -22.69
C PHE A 150 0.61 13.19 -23.11
N ASP A 151 0.98 14.16 -23.94
CA ASP A 151 2.37 14.35 -24.37
C ASP A 151 3.30 14.67 -23.19
N GLU A 152 2.84 15.45 -22.21
CA GLU A 152 3.58 15.75 -20.97
C GLU A 152 3.82 14.48 -20.13
N TYR A 153 2.82 13.61 -19.98
CA TYR A 153 2.98 12.32 -19.31
C TYR A 153 3.95 11.38 -20.05
N VAL A 154 3.87 11.31 -21.37
CA VAL A 154 4.80 10.51 -22.19
C VAL A 154 6.24 11.00 -22.00
N ASN A 155 6.46 12.31 -21.96
CA ASN A 155 7.78 12.88 -21.70
C ASN A 155 8.28 12.54 -20.29
N TYR A 156 7.43 12.69 -19.26
CA TYR A 156 7.74 12.29 -17.90
C TYR A 156 8.18 10.82 -17.82
N ILE A 157 7.41 9.90 -18.42
CA ILE A 157 7.71 8.46 -18.42
C ILE A 157 9.07 8.17 -19.06
N LYS A 158 9.36 8.80 -20.21
CA LYS A 158 10.65 8.63 -20.91
C LYS A 158 11.83 9.17 -20.09
N GLU A 159 11.66 10.31 -19.45
CA GLU A 159 12.70 10.90 -18.59
C GLU A 159 12.96 10.05 -17.36
N LEU A 160 11.90 9.54 -16.72
CA LEU A 160 11.98 8.64 -15.58
C LEU A 160 12.71 7.35 -15.97
N LYS A 161 12.33 6.70 -17.08
CA LYS A 161 13.04 5.52 -17.60
C LYS A 161 14.52 5.77 -17.82
N ARG A 162 14.86 6.88 -18.46
CA ARG A 162 16.27 7.27 -18.69
C ARG A 162 17.02 7.46 -17.37
N LYS A 163 16.37 8.02 -16.34
CA LYS A 163 16.97 8.24 -15.02
C LYS A 163 17.23 6.92 -14.28
N LEU A 164 16.26 6.01 -14.28
CA LEU A 164 16.32 4.74 -13.57
C LEU A 164 17.37 3.77 -14.19
N GLY A 165 17.60 3.86 -15.50
CA GLY A 165 18.58 3.01 -16.17
C GLY A 165 18.26 1.53 -16.01
N SER A 166 19.21 0.74 -15.51
CA SER A 166 19.02 -0.71 -15.29
C SER A 166 17.95 -1.03 -14.24
N ASN A 167 17.67 -0.12 -13.30
CA ASN A 167 16.63 -0.36 -12.30
C ASN A 167 15.22 -0.36 -12.91
N TRP A 168 15.06 0.02 -14.19
CA TRP A 168 13.81 -0.11 -14.92
C TRP A 168 13.32 -1.56 -15.02
N GLU A 169 14.23 -2.54 -14.97
CA GLU A 169 13.87 -3.97 -15.02
C GLU A 169 12.98 -4.41 -13.84
N SER A 170 13.02 -3.69 -12.72
CA SER A 170 12.17 -3.94 -11.55
C SER A 170 10.80 -3.23 -11.61
N VAL A 171 10.53 -2.46 -12.68
CA VAL A 171 9.30 -1.68 -12.83
C VAL A 171 8.22 -2.50 -13.54
N THR A 172 7.11 -2.73 -12.84
CA THR A 172 5.95 -3.47 -13.37
C THR A 172 4.99 -2.57 -14.14
N GLY A 173 4.95 -1.28 -13.78
CA GLY A 173 3.98 -0.37 -14.36
C GLY A 173 3.88 0.97 -13.66
N PHE A 174 2.72 1.59 -13.79
CA PHE A 174 2.47 2.94 -13.29
C PHE A 174 1.28 3.00 -12.35
N TYR A 175 1.32 3.95 -11.43
CA TYR A 175 0.24 4.29 -10.52
C TYR A 175 -0.33 5.66 -10.87
N TYR A 176 -1.65 5.73 -11.02
CA TYR A 176 -2.36 6.97 -11.25
C TYR A 176 -2.76 7.64 -9.91
N PRO A 177 -2.20 8.82 -9.57
CA PRO A 177 -2.31 9.36 -8.22
C PRO A 177 -3.61 10.10 -7.93
N ASN A 178 -4.32 10.60 -8.95
CA ASN A 178 -5.58 11.30 -8.70
C ASN A 178 -6.64 10.28 -8.21
N GLU A 179 -6.98 10.36 -6.93
CA GLU A 179 -7.83 9.39 -6.23
C GLU A 179 -9.32 9.49 -6.60
N ALA A 180 -9.66 10.36 -7.56
CA ALA A 180 -10.97 10.45 -8.16
C ALA A 180 -10.86 10.86 -9.62
N ILE A 181 -11.93 10.52 -10.35
CA ILE A 181 -12.24 11.18 -11.61
C ILE A 181 -13.18 12.34 -11.28
N TYR A 182 -12.66 13.55 -11.40
CA TYR A 182 -13.36 14.76 -11.01
C TYR A 182 -14.15 15.32 -12.18
N PHE A 183 -15.32 15.86 -11.87
CA PHE A 183 -16.20 16.47 -12.86
C PHE A 183 -15.86 17.95 -12.95
N TYR A 184 -15.50 18.41 -14.14
CA TYR A 184 -15.25 19.83 -14.36
C TYR A 184 -16.60 20.59 -14.44
N GLY A 185 -16.71 21.69 -13.70
CA GLY A 185 -17.93 22.51 -13.60
C GLY A 185 -19.04 21.92 -12.71
N ASN A 186 -20.11 22.70 -12.46
CA ASN A 186 -21.29 22.27 -11.68
C ASN A 186 -22.20 21.30 -12.47
N GLN A 187 -21.63 20.37 -13.25
CA GLN A 187 -22.41 19.55 -14.17
C GLN A 187 -22.92 18.29 -13.46
N ASN A 188 -24.24 18.26 -13.24
CA ASN A 188 -24.98 17.00 -13.12
C ASN A 188 -24.76 16.19 -14.40
N TYR A 189 -23.94 15.15 -14.35
CA TYR A 189 -23.76 14.22 -15.46
C TYR A 189 -24.45 12.88 -15.17
N SER A 190 -24.87 12.21 -16.24
CA SER A 190 -25.40 10.86 -16.20
C SER A 190 -24.31 9.84 -16.49
N TYR A 191 -24.47 8.62 -15.99
CA TYR A 191 -23.52 7.52 -16.18
C TYR A 191 -23.07 7.34 -17.64
N SER A 192 -23.97 7.49 -18.63
CA SER A 192 -23.64 7.35 -20.05
C SER A 192 -22.73 8.45 -20.62
N GLN A 193 -22.53 9.54 -19.87
CA GLN A 193 -21.68 10.66 -20.24
C GLN A 193 -20.27 10.57 -19.64
N ILE A 194 -19.99 9.58 -18.76
CA ILE A 194 -18.67 9.43 -18.11
C ILE A 194 -17.55 9.31 -19.15
N LYS A 195 -17.77 8.54 -20.23
CA LYS A 195 -16.82 8.39 -21.35
C LYS A 195 -16.41 9.70 -22.04
N ASN A 196 -17.22 10.75 -21.90
CA ASN A 196 -16.95 12.05 -22.53
C ASN A 196 -16.14 12.98 -21.61
N GLN A 197 -15.83 12.56 -20.38
CA GLN A 197 -15.01 13.33 -19.47
C GLN A 197 -13.56 13.32 -19.96
N SER A 198 -12.92 14.50 -20.01
CA SER A 198 -11.56 14.64 -20.54
C SER A 198 -10.54 13.81 -19.75
N GLN A 199 -10.76 13.63 -18.44
CA GLN A 199 -9.89 12.78 -17.61
C GLN A 199 -10.01 11.30 -17.97
N VAL A 200 -11.20 10.82 -18.35
CA VAL A 200 -11.40 9.44 -18.82
C VAL A 200 -10.71 9.24 -20.17
N GLN A 201 -10.87 10.17 -21.10
CA GLN A 201 -10.21 10.12 -22.41
C GLN A 201 -8.68 10.13 -22.29
N LEU A 202 -8.14 10.95 -21.37
CA LEU A 202 -6.72 10.94 -21.05
C LEU A 202 -6.26 9.57 -20.53
N LEU A 203 -7.02 8.98 -19.59
CA LEU A 203 -6.70 7.68 -19.02
C LEU A 203 -6.77 6.54 -20.05
N GLU A 204 -7.71 6.58 -21.00
CA GLU A 204 -7.74 5.65 -22.12
C GLU A 204 -6.47 5.75 -22.97
N LYS A 205 -6.03 6.96 -23.32
CA LYS A 205 -4.78 7.18 -24.08
C LYS A 205 -3.55 6.73 -23.30
N LEU A 206 -3.48 7.05 -22.01
CA LEU A 206 -2.37 6.64 -21.14
C LEU A 206 -2.31 5.12 -20.99
N SER A 207 -3.45 4.47 -20.78
CA SER A 207 -3.53 3.02 -20.70
C SER A 207 -3.07 2.36 -22.00
N GLU A 208 -3.53 2.85 -23.15
CA GLU A 208 -3.10 2.34 -24.46
C GLU A 208 -1.58 2.50 -24.65
N TYR A 209 -1.02 3.65 -24.27
CA TYR A 209 0.43 3.88 -24.32
C TYR A 209 1.21 2.95 -23.40
N ILE A 210 0.78 2.82 -22.14
CA ILE A 210 1.44 1.97 -21.13
C ILE A 210 1.37 0.49 -21.55
N LYS A 211 0.26 0.02 -22.10
CA LYS A 211 0.09 -1.40 -22.43
C LYS A 211 0.77 -1.82 -23.72
N ASN A 212 0.98 -0.89 -24.66
CA ASN A 212 1.39 -1.22 -26.03
C ASN A 212 2.67 -0.53 -26.52
N SER A 213 3.23 0.44 -25.78
CA SER A 213 4.41 1.16 -26.25
C SER A 213 5.72 0.46 -25.89
N ASP A 214 6.59 0.28 -26.87
CA ASP A 214 7.98 -0.17 -26.67
C ASP A 214 8.78 0.76 -25.72
N ASN A 215 8.32 1.99 -25.51
CA ASN A 215 8.98 2.94 -24.60
C ASN A 215 8.91 2.49 -23.14
N VAL A 216 7.91 1.71 -22.74
CA VAL A 216 7.74 1.28 -21.34
C VAL A 216 8.37 -0.08 -21.03
N ASP A 217 8.75 -0.87 -22.05
CA ASP A 217 9.68 -2.02 -21.95
C ASP A 217 9.46 -2.93 -20.72
N GLY A 218 8.34 -3.65 -20.73
CA GLY A 218 7.93 -4.54 -19.64
C GLY A 218 7.08 -3.88 -18.56
N ALA A 219 7.16 -2.56 -18.38
CA ALA A 219 6.35 -1.81 -17.41
C ALA A 219 4.92 -1.52 -17.92
N THR A 220 4.15 -2.59 -18.19
CA THR A 220 2.88 -2.51 -18.94
C THR A 220 1.62 -2.46 -18.08
N SER A 221 1.74 -2.56 -16.76
CA SER A 221 0.58 -2.55 -15.86
C SER A 221 0.18 -1.13 -15.45
N PHE A 222 -1.10 -0.90 -15.22
CA PHE A 222 -1.62 0.40 -14.77
C PHE A 222 -2.55 0.25 -13.56
N VAL A 223 -2.20 0.92 -12.45
CA VAL A 223 -2.86 0.77 -11.15
C VAL A 223 -3.53 2.07 -10.71
N TRP A 224 -4.66 1.93 -10.02
CA TRP A 224 -5.37 3.04 -9.39
C TRP A 224 -5.82 2.71 -7.97
N ALA A 225 -5.85 3.72 -7.10
CA ALA A 225 -6.34 3.57 -5.74
C ALA A 225 -7.35 4.69 -5.42
N PRO A 226 -8.60 4.59 -5.92
CA PRO A 226 -9.61 5.62 -5.69
C PRO A 226 -10.17 5.57 -4.28
N TYR A 227 -10.65 6.70 -3.78
CA TYR A 227 -11.51 6.67 -2.60
C TYR A 227 -12.92 6.20 -2.96
N TYR A 228 -13.45 5.27 -2.16
CA TYR A 228 -14.86 4.94 -2.17
C TYR A 228 -15.62 6.18 -1.71
N GLY A 229 -16.47 6.73 -2.59
CA GLY A 229 -16.93 8.13 -2.53
C GLY A 229 -17.23 8.71 -1.14
N PHE A 230 -16.99 10.02 -0.99
CA PHE A 230 -17.30 10.78 0.22
C PHE A 230 -18.07 12.07 -0.11
N GLY A 231 -18.66 12.67 0.92
CA GLY A 231 -19.39 13.93 0.80
C GLY A 231 -20.62 13.88 -0.12
N PRO A 232 -21.09 15.04 -0.64
CA PRO A 232 -22.34 15.14 -1.39
C PRO A 232 -22.31 14.46 -2.77
N ASN A 233 -21.12 14.15 -3.29
CA ASN A 233 -20.95 13.54 -4.62
C ASN A 233 -20.65 12.03 -4.56
N ARG A 234 -20.79 11.40 -3.38
CA ARG A 234 -20.41 10.01 -3.15
C ARG A 234 -20.94 9.04 -4.20
N ASP A 235 -22.24 9.08 -4.51
CA ASP A 235 -22.85 8.20 -5.51
C ASP A 235 -22.25 8.38 -6.90
N LYS A 236 -21.87 9.61 -7.25
CA LYS A 236 -21.24 9.95 -8.53
C LYS A 236 -19.80 9.44 -8.62
N ILE A 237 -19.07 9.49 -7.51
CA ILE A 237 -17.75 8.87 -7.44
C ILE A 237 -17.86 7.35 -7.64
N VAL A 238 -18.80 6.68 -6.94
CA VAL A 238 -19.02 5.23 -7.09
C VAL A 238 -19.49 4.87 -8.51
N GLU A 239 -20.39 5.64 -9.11
CA GLU A 239 -20.79 5.49 -10.53
C GLU A 239 -19.59 5.58 -11.48
N THR A 240 -18.64 6.46 -11.18
CA THR A 240 -17.46 6.61 -12.03
C THR A 240 -16.46 5.49 -11.85
N ILE A 241 -16.23 5.03 -10.62
CA ILE A 241 -15.43 3.84 -10.35
C ILE A 241 -16.05 2.64 -11.08
N ALA A 242 -17.36 2.44 -11.00
CA ALA A 242 -18.07 1.38 -11.71
C ALA A 242 -17.84 1.43 -13.22
N TYR A 243 -17.99 2.61 -13.84
CA TYR A 243 -17.73 2.75 -15.27
C TYR A 243 -16.29 2.37 -15.63
N ILE A 244 -15.30 2.90 -14.91
CA ILE A 244 -13.89 2.66 -15.18
C ILE A 244 -13.52 1.18 -14.98
N VAL A 245 -13.93 0.59 -13.87
CA VAL A 245 -13.51 -0.76 -13.47
C VAL A 245 -14.24 -1.83 -14.27
N ASP A 246 -15.56 -1.70 -14.43
CA ASP A 246 -16.40 -2.75 -15.02
C ASP A 246 -16.59 -2.60 -16.53
N GLU A 247 -16.43 -1.41 -17.11
CA GLU A 247 -16.77 -1.14 -18.52
C GLU A 247 -15.60 -0.68 -19.38
N THR A 248 -14.40 -0.53 -18.80
CA THR A 248 -13.18 -0.19 -19.54
C THR A 248 -12.08 -1.21 -19.31
N THR A 249 -10.94 -1.00 -19.97
CA THR A 249 -9.71 -1.77 -19.77
C THR A 249 -8.55 -0.86 -19.35
N ILE A 250 -8.87 0.31 -18.78
CA ILE A 250 -7.90 1.34 -18.45
C ILE A 250 -6.88 0.81 -17.43
N PHE A 251 -7.37 0.35 -16.28
CA PHE A 251 -6.53 -0.16 -15.20
C PHE A 251 -6.52 -1.68 -15.18
N ASP A 252 -5.40 -2.26 -14.78
CA ASP A 252 -5.26 -3.70 -14.54
C ASP A 252 -5.66 -4.04 -13.10
N ASP A 253 -5.25 -3.20 -12.13
CA ASP A 253 -5.61 -3.34 -10.73
C ASP A 253 -6.16 -2.03 -10.13
N VAL A 254 -7.24 -2.15 -9.37
CA VAL A 254 -7.90 -1.04 -8.68
C VAL A 254 -8.09 -1.37 -7.20
N TYR A 255 -7.39 -0.67 -6.33
CA TYR A 255 -7.44 -0.85 -4.87
C TYR A 255 -8.21 0.27 -4.20
N ILE A 256 -9.49 0.03 -3.93
CA ILE A 256 -10.39 1.09 -3.49
C ILE A 256 -10.20 1.37 -2.00
N GLN A 257 -10.04 2.64 -1.63
CA GLN A 257 -9.87 3.12 -0.26
C GLN A 257 -11.24 3.30 0.43
N PRO A 258 -11.52 2.70 1.60
CA PRO A 258 -12.81 2.87 2.26
C PRO A 258 -13.04 4.25 2.87
N HIS A 259 -11.96 4.97 3.20
CA HIS A 259 -11.94 6.21 3.99
C HIS A 259 -12.39 6.07 5.46
N TYR A 260 -12.87 4.89 5.87
CA TYR A 260 -13.39 4.65 7.21
C TYR A 260 -12.32 4.82 8.30
N TYR A 261 -11.07 4.48 8.01
CA TYR A 261 -9.99 4.62 9.00
C TYR A 261 -9.84 6.08 9.46
N PHE A 262 -9.94 7.03 8.51
CA PHE A 262 -9.78 8.46 8.78
C PHE A 262 -11.06 9.14 9.27
N ASP A 263 -12.22 8.65 8.87
CA ASP A 263 -13.50 9.23 9.24
C ASP A 263 -14.56 8.14 9.51
N ASN A 264 -15.03 8.13 10.76
CA ASN A 264 -15.96 7.12 11.27
C ASN A 264 -17.33 7.14 10.56
N ASP A 265 -17.73 8.26 9.97
CA ASP A 265 -19.01 8.37 9.27
C ASP A 265 -19.06 7.49 8.01
N TYR A 266 -17.88 7.11 7.48
CA TYR A 266 -17.76 6.27 6.29
C TYR A 266 -17.73 4.77 6.58
N LYS A 267 -18.15 4.33 7.78
CA LYS A 267 -18.41 2.91 8.05
C LYS A 267 -19.36 2.28 7.03
N ILE A 268 -20.28 3.10 6.50
CA ILE A 268 -21.24 2.71 5.45
C ILE A 268 -20.56 2.22 4.16
N ASN A 269 -19.30 2.58 3.91
CA ASN A 269 -18.55 2.15 2.72
C ASN A 269 -18.06 0.69 2.82
N LEU A 270 -17.91 0.13 4.03
CA LEU A 270 -17.26 -1.17 4.21
C LEU A 270 -18.03 -2.33 3.57
N GLN A 271 -19.35 -2.38 3.74
CA GLN A 271 -20.15 -3.47 3.19
C GLN A 271 -20.18 -3.48 1.65
N PRO A 272 -20.57 -2.39 0.96
CA PRO A 272 -20.61 -2.43 -0.50
C PRO A 272 -19.22 -2.59 -1.12
N LEU A 273 -18.16 -2.09 -0.48
CA LEU A 273 -16.79 -2.36 -0.94
C LEU A 273 -16.41 -3.84 -0.77
N TYR A 274 -16.76 -4.47 0.36
CA TYR A 274 -16.56 -5.91 0.53
C TYR A 274 -17.26 -6.71 -0.57
N ASP A 275 -18.54 -6.40 -0.84
CA ASP A 275 -19.29 -7.05 -1.91
C ASP A 275 -18.61 -6.81 -3.27
N SER A 276 -18.03 -5.62 -3.47
CA SER A 276 -17.35 -5.28 -4.72
C SER A 276 -16.05 -6.06 -4.94
N VAL A 277 -15.22 -6.18 -3.91
CA VAL A 277 -13.98 -6.95 -3.95
C VAL A 277 -14.28 -8.44 -4.12
N LYS A 278 -15.29 -8.94 -3.41
CA LYS A 278 -15.67 -10.36 -3.44
C LYS A 278 -16.20 -10.80 -4.81
N GLU A 279 -17.09 -10.02 -5.38
CA GLU A 279 -17.79 -10.36 -6.63
C GLU A 279 -17.06 -9.83 -7.88
N GLY A 280 -16.02 -9.01 -7.71
CA GLY A 280 -15.28 -8.40 -8.82
C GLY A 280 -16.10 -7.36 -9.60
N ARG A 281 -17.09 -6.72 -8.98
CA ARG A 281 -17.99 -5.73 -9.62
C ARG A 281 -18.30 -4.58 -8.69
N ILE A 282 -18.52 -3.37 -9.17
CA ILE A 282 -18.80 -2.25 -8.26
C ILE A 282 -20.25 -2.22 -7.77
N TYR A 283 -20.40 -2.32 -6.44
CA TYR A 283 -21.63 -2.13 -5.69
C TYR A 283 -21.64 -0.74 -5.03
N GLY A 284 -22.84 -0.18 -4.91
CA GLY A 284 -23.15 1.06 -4.21
C GLY A 284 -24.01 0.79 -2.97
N ASP A 285 -24.61 1.84 -2.42
CA ASP A 285 -25.40 1.74 -1.20
C ASP A 285 -26.53 0.72 -1.28
N GLY A 286 -26.74 0.04 -0.14
CA GLY A 286 -27.75 -1.01 0.00
C GLY A 286 -27.46 -2.25 -0.83
N GLY A 287 -26.22 -2.46 -1.30
CA GLY A 287 -25.86 -3.58 -2.16
C GLY A 287 -26.40 -3.43 -3.58
N ARG A 288 -26.69 -2.20 -4.01
CA ARG A 288 -27.12 -1.94 -5.39
C ARG A 288 -25.94 -2.11 -6.33
N LEU A 289 -26.03 -3.07 -7.25
CA LEU A 289 -25.10 -3.16 -8.37
C LEU A 289 -25.15 -1.86 -9.19
N VAL A 290 -24.00 -1.19 -9.33
CA VAL A 290 -23.91 0.10 -10.05
C VAL A 290 -23.49 -0.12 -11.49
N ALA A 291 -22.58 -1.06 -11.71
CA ALA A 291 -22.07 -1.43 -13.02
C ALA A 291 -23.20 -1.88 -13.97
N LYS A 292 -23.23 -1.33 -15.19
CA LYS A 292 -24.24 -1.69 -16.20
C LYS A 292 -23.73 -2.75 -17.16
N ASN A 293 -22.42 -2.79 -17.37
CA ASN A 293 -21.71 -3.86 -18.05
C ASN A 293 -20.69 -4.50 -17.09
N HIS A 294 -20.01 -5.57 -17.51
CA HIS A 294 -18.89 -6.16 -16.78
C HIS A 294 -17.95 -6.87 -17.75
N LEU A 295 -16.77 -6.28 -17.98
CA LEU A 295 -15.76 -6.81 -18.89
C LEU A 295 -14.87 -7.88 -18.25
N ASP A 296 -14.81 -7.92 -16.91
CA ASP A 296 -13.95 -8.83 -16.14
C ASP A 296 -12.47 -8.74 -16.58
N LYS A 297 -11.97 -7.50 -16.65
CA LYS A 297 -10.58 -7.19 -17.07
C LYS A 297 -9.77 -6.45 -16.02
N THR A 298 -10.44 -5.82 -15.07
CA THR A 298 -9.82 -5.06 -13.99
C THR A 298 -9.95 -5.86 -12.70
N LYS A 299 -8.85 -6.08 -12.00
CA LYS A 299 -8.89 -6.66 -10.66
C LYS A 299 -9.35 -5.62 -9.65
N ILE A 300 -10.30 -5.98 -8.81
CA ILE A 300 -10.80 -5.13 -7.73
C ILE A 300 -10.24 -5.61 -6.40
N GLY A 301 -9.56 -4.71 -5.70
CA GLY A 301 -9.06 -4.90 -4.36
C GLY A 301 -9.48 -3.76 -3.43
N ILE A 302 -9.11 -3.91 -2.17
CA ILE A 302 -9.20 -2.89 -1.14
C ILE A 302 -7.79 -2.34 -0.85
N GLN A 303 -7.67 -1.03 -0.72
CA GLN A 303 -6.53 -0.43 -0.05
C GLN A 303 -6.87 -0.27 1.43
N MET A 304 -6.25 -1.11 2.25
CA MET A 304 -6.33 -1.00 3.71
C MET A 304 -5.61 0.27 4.16
N GLU A 305 -6.19 0.99 5.12
CA GLU A 305 -5.68 2.28 5.60
C GLU A 305 -5.17 2.13 7.04
N ILE A 306 -3.90 2.44 7.26
CA ILE A 306 -3.28 2.52 8.59
C ILE A 306 -2.26 3.66 8.63
N ASP A 307 -2.08 4.29 9.79
CA ASP A 307 -0.98 5.20 10.06
C ASP A 307 -0.58 5.13 11.55
N TYR A 308 0.29 6.03 11.99
CA TYR A 308 0.74 6.09 13.39
C TYR A 308 -0.40 6.22 14.41
N LYS A 309 -1.58 6.72 14.01
CA LYS A 309 -2.71 6.90 14.92
C LYS A 309 -3.29 5.56 15.38
N TYR A 310 -3.04 4.46 14.68
CA TYR A 310 -3.37 3.12 15.17
C TYR A 310 -2.80 2.87 16.57
N PHE A 311 -1.59 3.36 16.85
CA PHE A 311 -0.89 3.16 18.11
C PHE A 311 -1.21 4.23 19.16
N THR A 312 -1.71 5.39 18.75
CA THR A 312 -1.90 6.54 19.63
C THR A 312 -3.35 6.93 19.88
N ASP A 313 -4.29 6.45 19.07
CA ASP A 313 -5.71 6.78 19.13
C ASP A 313 -6.57 5.52 19.09
N THR A 314 -7.34 5.29 20.16
CA THR A 314 -8.19 4.10 20.29
C THR A 314 -9.26 4.03 19.22
N GLY A 315 -9.73 5.18 18.70
CA GLY A 315 -10.71 5.22 17.62
C GLY A 315 -10.13 4.74 16.29
N HIS A 316 -8.94 5.19 15.91
CA HIS A 316 -8.25 4.71 14.70
C HIS A 316 -7.91 3.23 14.82
N LYS A 317 -7.47 2.78 16.00
CA LYS A 317 -7.26 1.36 16.29
C LYS A 317 -8.52 0.53 16.03
N GLU A 318 -9.65 0.94 16.62
CA GLU A 318 -10.92 0.23 16.47
C GLU A 318 -11.38 0.19 15.02
N ARG A 319 -11.25 1.30 14.27
CA ARG A 319 -11.67 1.36 12.86
C ARG A 319 -10.80 0.50 11.94
N TYR A 320 -9.49 0.46 12.20
CA TYR A 320 -8.59 -0.50 11.52
C TYR A 320 -9.01 -1.95 11.82
N ASP A 321 -9.15 -2.31 13.10
CA ASP A 321 -9.47 -3.68 13.50
C ASP A 321 -10.84 -4.12 12.91
N GLN A 322 -11.83 -3.24 12.86
CA GLN A 322 -13.13 -3.50 12.22
C GLN A 322 -13.01 -3.69 10.70
N THR A 323 -12.09 -2.99 10.05
CA THR A 323 -11.84 -3.15 8.61
C THR A 323 -11.14 -4.49 8.35
N VAL A 324 -10.15 -4.86 9.17
CA VAL A 324 -9.51 -6.19 9.11
C VAL A 324 -10.55 -7.29 9.32
N ASP A 325 -11.36 -7.20 10.37
CA ASP A 325 -12.39 -8.20 10.67
C ASP A 325 -13.41 -8.38 9.54
N LYS A 326 -13.69 -7.30 8.80
CA LYS A 326 -14.64 -7.31 7.69
C LYS A 326 -14.11 -7.97 6.43
N PHE A 327 -12.80 -7.86 6.15
CA PHE A 327 -12.20 -8.30 4.89
C PHE A 327 -11.28 -9.52 5.03
N LYS A 328 -10.90 -9.93 6.24
CA LYS A 328 -9.92 -11.01 6.48
C LYS A 328 -10.28 -12.36 5.84
N ASP A 329 -11.55 -12.64 5.60
CA ASP A 329 -11.99 -13.86 4.90
C ASP A 329 -11.61 -13.87 3.40
N LEU A 330 -11.24 -12.72 2.83
CA LEU A 330 -10.77 -12.59 1.46
C LEU A 330 -9.23 -12.72 1.35
N LEU A 331 -8.48 -12.86 2.46
CA LEU A 331 -7.01 -12.93 2.48
C LEU A 331 -6.43 -14.10 1.66
N GLY A 332 -7.16 -15.22 1.59
CA GLY A 332 -6.75 -16.38 0.79
C GLY A 332 -6.78 -16.13 -0.73
N GLU A 333 -7.32 -15.00 -1.17
CA GLU A 333 -7.46 -14.66 -2.59
C GLU A 333 -6.37 -13.65 -3.00
N LYS A 334 -5.44 -14.12 -3.84
CA LYS A 334 -4.21 -13.39 -4.18
C LYS A 334 -4.47 -11.98 -4.73
N GLY A 335 -3.83 -10.99 -4.10
CA GLY A 335 -3.71 -9.59 -4.52
C GLY A 335 -5.01 -8.80 -4.49
N ARG A 336 -5.89 -9.09 -3.53
CA ARG A 336 -7.05 -8.26 -3.22
C ARG A 336 -6.75 -7.12 -2.25
N PHE A 337 -5.52 -7.05 -1.74
CA PHE A 337 -5.14 -6.12 -0.68
C PHE A 337 -3.91 -5.34 -1.07
N SER A 338 -3.99 -4.02 -0.90
CA SER A 338 -2.84 -3.14 -0.76
C SER A 338 -2.95 -2.35 0.54
N PHE A 339 -1.87 -1.67 0.94
CA PHE A 339 -1.88 -0.81 2.13
C PHE A 339 -1.44 0.62 1.83
N TYR A 340 -2.26 1.58 2.25
CA TYR A 340 -1.81 2.90 2.69
C TYR A 340 -1.27 2.75 4.12
N MET A 341 -0.05 3.22 4.37
CA MET A 341 0.60 3.12 5.69
C MET A 341 1.03 4.48 6.29
N GLY A 342 0.64 5.59 5.66
CA GLY A 342 1.21 6.90 5.93
C GLY A 342 2.68 7.00 5.47
N SER A 343 3.42 7.95 6.04
CA SER A 343 4.85 8.11 5.75
C SER A 343 5.70 8.01 7.02
N LYS A 344 7.02 7.84 6.82
CA LYS A 344 8.04 7.92 7.87
C LYS A 344 8.12 9.30 8.52
N GLY A 345 7.56 10.31 7.86
CA GLY A 345 7.51 11.70 8.31
C GLY A 345 7.98 12.65 7.22
N LEU A 346 8.28 13.88 7.63
CA LEU A 346 8.73 14.96 6.76
C LEU A 346 10.04 15.55 7.25
N ILE A 347 11.01 15.67 6.33
CA ILE A 347 12.33 16.24 6.60
C ILE A 347 12.16 17.62 7.27
N ASN A 348 12.92 17.85 8.34
CA ASN A 348 12.92 19.10 9.11
C ASN A 348 11.58 19.50 9.76
N LYS A 349 10.57 18.62 9.79
CA LYS A 349 9.26 18.92 10.41
C LYS A 349 8.87 17.92 11.48
N TYR A 350 8.78 16.64 11.14
CA TYR A 350 8.48 15.58 12.10
C TYR A 350 8.95 14.23 11.57
N SER A 351 9.29 13.33 12.49
CA SER A 351 9.47 11.91 12.20
C SER A 351 8.36 11.14 12.90
N ASN A 352 7.82 10.13 12.23
CA ASN A 352 6.83 9.22 12.79
C ASN A 352 7.55 8.16 13.63
N PRO A 353 7.47 8.20 14.97
CA PRO A 353 8.17 7.24 15.82
C PRO A 353 7.57 5.83 15.75
N TYR A 354 6.36 5.67 15.20
CA TYR A 354 5.66 4.39 15.08
C TYR A 354 5.76 3.79 13.68
N PHE A 355 6.59 4.34 12.79
CA PHE A 355 6.62 3.88 11.41
C PHE A 355 7.03 2.41 11.30
N ARG A 356 8.00 1.95 12.12
CA ARG A 356 8.44 0.55 12.13
C ARG A 356 7.34 -0.39 12.62
N GLU A 357 6.60 0.03 13.64
CA GLU A 357 5.44 -0.69 14.17
C GLU A 357 4.31 -0.76 13.15
N THR A 358 4.10 0.30 12.35
CA THR A 358 3.16 0.26 11.23
C THR A 358 3.57 -0.81 10.21
N LEU A 359 4.85 -0.87 9.83
CA LEU A 359 5.37 -1.89 8.91
C LEU A 359 5.12 -3.30 9.46
N ASP A 360 5.43 -3.52 10.74
CA ASP A 360 5.19 -4.81 11.40
C ASP A 360 3.71 -5.18 11.38
N LYS A 361 2.82 -4.20 11.58
CA LYS A 361 1.38 -4.44 11.59
C LYS A 361 0.84 -4.80 10.21
N VAL A 362 1.37 -4.19 9.16
CA VAL A 362 1.06 -4.56 7.78
C VAL A 362 1.55 -5.99 7.49
N ASN A 363 2.78 -6.32 7.90
CA ASN A 363 3.34 -7.65 7.71
C ASN A 363 2.55 -8.73 8.48
N GLU A 364 2.12 -8.42 9.71
CA GLU A 364 1.26 -9.27 10.53
C GLU A 364 -0.07 -9.58 9.82
N PHE A 365 -0.69 -8.59 9.16
CA PHE A 365 -1.93 -8.80 8.41
C PHE A 365 -1.77 -9.79 7.26
N TYR A 366 -0.63 -9.76 6.56
CA TYR A 366 -0.36 -10.66 5.43
C TYR A 366 0.09 -12.06 5.84
N THR A 367 0.46 -12.25 7.12
CA THR A 367 0.91 -13.54 7.66
C THR A 367 -0.22 -14.37 8.26
N ASN A 368 -1.25 -13.70 8.79
CA ASN A 368 -2.41 -14.32 9.46
C ASN A 368 -3.55 -14.56 8.48
#